data_AF-A0A533RMF3-F1
#
_entry.id   AF-A0A533RMF3-F1
#
_cell.length_a   1.000
_cell.length_b   1.000
_cell.length_c   1.000
_cell.angle_alpha   90.00
_cell.angle_beta   90.00
_cell.angle_gamma   90.00
#
_symmetry.space_group_name_H-M   'P 1'
#
loop_
_entity.id
_entity.type
_entity.pdbx_description
1 polymer ?
#
loop_
_entity_poly.entity_id
_entity_poly.type
_entity_poly.pdbx_seq_one_letter_code
_entity_poly.pdbx_strand_id
1 'polypeptide(L)'
;MTATFFGTAIDWIGARSTSGGRANVYLDGAYQTTVDMYAGLNQFRQVLYSASGLPLEEHVLRIETVTSRNARSAGYTVWVDRFDVTGELTGP
;
A
#
# COMPACT_ATOMS: atom_id res chain seq x y z
N MET A 1 1.78 8.78 3.07
CA MET A 1 2.14 8.95 1.65
C MET A 1 0.87 8.90 0.81
N THR A 2 0.84 9.63 -0.29
CA THR A 2 -0.26 9.61 -1.27
C THR A 2 0.30 9.32 -2.65
N ALA A 3 -0.41 8.50 -3.41
CA ALA A 3 -0.18 8.29 -4.84
C ALA A 3 -1.46 8.70 -5.58
N THR A 4 -1.32 9.55 -6.57
CA THR A 4 -2.42 10.01 -7.41
C THR A 4 -2.28 9.36 -8.78
N PHE A 5 -3.37 8.91 -9.37
CA PHE A 5 -3.35 8.29 -10.68
C PHE A 5 -4.65 8.54 -11.44
N PHE A 6 -4.55 8.60 -12.77
CA PHE A 6 -5.70 8.57 -13.66
C PHE A 6 -5.80 7.17 -14.29
N GLY A 7 -6.83 6.40 -13.98
CA GLY A 7 -6.87 5.01 -14.41
C GLY A 7 -7.94 4.17 -13.72
N THR A 8 -7.93 2.87 -13.97
CA THR A 8 -8.98 1.94 -13.50
C THR A 8 -8.49 0.90 -12.48
N ALA A 9 -7.18 0.89 -12.20
CA ALA A 9 -6.58 -0.02 -11.22
C ALA A 9 -5.23 0.51 -10.69
N ILE A 10 -4.89 0.13 -9.46
CA ILE A 10 -3.60 0.37 -8.83
C ILE A 10 -3.20 -0.80 -7.94
N ASP A 11 -1.93 -1.21 -8.05
CA ASP A 11 -1.27 -2.13 -7.12
C ASP A 11 -0.18 -1.39 -6.34
N TRP A 12 -0.23 -1.48 -5.01
CA TRP A 12 0.86 -1.06 -4.14
C TRP A 12 1.83 -2.24 -3.96
N ILE A 13 3.03 -2.10 -4.52
CA ILE A 13 4.10 -3.07 -4.39
C ILE A 13 5.07 -2.62 -3.29
N GLY A 14 5.49 -3.56 -2.46
CA GLY A 14 6.45 -3.31 -1.39
C GLY A 14 7.11 -4.58 -0.88
N ALA A 15 7.49 -4.58 0.40
CA ALA A 15 8.08 -5.73 1.06
C ALA A 15 7.29 -6.10 2.31
N ARG A 16 7.26 -7.40 2.60
CA ARG A 16 6.93 -7.91 3.93
C ARG A 16 8.24 -8.28 4.62
N SER A 17 8.44 -7.85 5.86
CA SER A 17 9.72 -8.05 6.56
C SER A 17 9.53 -8.44 8.01
N THR A 18 10.61 -8.91 8.63
CA THR A 18 10.64 -9.22 10.07
C THR A 18 10.41 -7.98 10.95
N SER A 19 10.62 -6.78 10.40
CA SER A 19 10.37 -5.47 11.04
C SER A 19 9.12 -4.74 10.50
N GLY A 20 8.30 -5.42 9.70
CA GLY A 20 7.12 -4.82 9.06
C GLY A 20 6.09 -4.35 10.07
N GLY A 21 5.64 -3.11 9.91
CA GLY A 21 4.54 -2.52 10.67
C GLY A 21 3.19 -2.72 9.98
N ARG A 22 2.21 -1.93 10.42
CA ARG A 22 0.90 -1.83 9.76
C ARG A 22 0.71 -0.46 9.13
N ALA A 23 -0.06 -0.43 8.05
CA ALA A 23 -0.48 0.81 7.42
C ALA A 23 -1.97 0.74 7.09
N ASN A 24 -2.69 1.84 7.31
CA ASN A 24 -4.04 1.99 6.80
C ASN A 24 -3.97 2.43 5.34
N VAL A 25 -4.82 1.84 4.52
CA VAL A 25 -4.98 2.18 3.11
C VAL A 25 -6.34 2.83 2.93
N TYR A 26 -6.34 3.98 2.26
CA TYR A 26 -7.54 4.67 1.83
C TYR A 26 -7.47 4.86 0.32
N LEU A 27 -8.61 4.69 -0.34
CA LEU A 27 -8.80 5.00 -1.76
C LEU A 27 -9.87 6.07 -1.84
N ASP A 28 -9.56 7.20 -2.47
CA ASP A 28 -10.45 8.35 -2.63
C ASP A 28 -11.02 8.84 -1.30
N GLY A 29 -10.20 8.79 -0.25
CA GLY A 29 -10.55 9.18 1.11
C GLY A 29 -11.30 8.11 1.91
N ALA A 30 -11.86 7.07 1.28
CA ALA A 30 -12.53 5.97 1.96
C ALA A 30 -11.54 4.93 2.47
N TYR A 31 -11.67 4.53 3.75
CA TYR A 31 -10.86 3.46 4.33
C TYR A 31 -11.15 2.14 3.63
N GLN A 32 -10.09 1.45 3.21
CA GLN A 32 -10.17 0.17 2.51
C GLN A 32 -9.76 -0.96 3.44
N THR A 33 -8.56 -0.87 4.02
CA THR A 33 -8.01 -1.94 4.85
C THR A 33 -6.81 -1.47 5.69
N THR A 34 -6.38 -2.31 6.63
CA THR A 34 -5.09 -2.19 7.31
C THR A 34 -4.20 -3.33 6.84
N VAL A 35 -3.10 -3.00 6.17
CA VAL A 35 -2.11 -3.96 5.67
C VAL A 35 -1.08 -4.26 6.76
N ASP A 36 -0.90 -5.53 7.10
CA ASP A 36 0.17 -6.01 7.99
C ASP A 36 1.36 -6.52 7.16
N MET A 37 2.47 -5.77 7.18
CA MET A 37 3.68 -6.09 6.43
C MET A 37 4.63 -7.01 7.18
N TYR A 38 4.23 -7.59 8.32
CA TYR A 38 5.05 -8.59 8.98
C TYR A 38 5.14 -9.89 8.16
N ALA A 39 6.35 -10.42 8.07
CA ALA A 39 6.64 -11.80 7.67
C ALA A 39 7.83 -12.33 8.48
N GLY A 40 7.85 -13.64 8.75
CA GLY A 40 8.96 -14.29 9.47
C GLY A 40 10.28 -14.33 8.71
N LEU A 41 10.23 -14.11 7.39
CA LEU A 41 11.37 -13.95 6.49
C LEU A 41 11.07 -12.78 5.54
N ASN A 42 12.10 -12.06 5.10
CA ASN A 42 11.92 -10.93 4.19
C ASN A 42 11.45 -11.42 2.81
N GLN A 43 10.38 -10.78 2.32
CA GLN A 43 9.75 -11.03 1.03
C GLN A 43 9.64 -9.69 0.31
N PHE A 44 10.34 -9.57 -0.82
CA PHE A 44 10.39 -8.32 -1.60
C PHE A 44 9.44 -8.39 -2.80
N ARG A 45 9.08 -7.22 -3.36
CA ARG A 45 8.21 -7.09 -4.54
C ARG A 45 6.87 -7.81 -4.39
N GLN A 46 6.25 -7.66 -3.21
CA GLN A 46 4.95 -8.22 -2.89
C GLN A 46 3.85 -7.20 -3.18
N VAL A 47 2.73 -7.65 -3.74
CA VAL A 47 1.49 -6.86 -3.79
C VAL A 47 0.95 -6.75 -2.37
N LEU A 48 1.04 -5.56 -1.80
CA LEU A 48 0.59 -5.26 -0.43
C LEU A 48 -0.88 -4.84 -0.41
N TYR A 49 -1.34 -4.20 -1.48
CA TYR A 49 -2.73 -3.82 -1.71
C TYR A 49 -2.99 -3.75 -3.22
N SER A 50 -4.21 -4.08 -3.64
CA SER A 50 -4.66 -4.01 -5.03
C SER A 50 -6.10 -3.48 -5.08
N ALA A 51 -6.36 -2.58 -6.04
CA ALA A 51 -7.70 -2.14 -6.41
C ALA A 51 -7.85 -2.19 -7.93
N SER A 52 -8.98 -2.70 -8.41
CA SER A 52 -9.29 -2.80 -9.84
C SER A 52 -10.79 -2.61 -10.08
N GLY A 53 -11.16 -2.34 -11.34
CA GLY A 53 -12.55 -2.06 -11.70
C GLY A 53 -13.03 -0.68 -11.26
N LEU A 54 -12.10 0.24 -11.04
CA LEU A 54 -12.42 1.64 -10.74
C LEU A 54 -12.92 2.34 -12.02
N PRO A 55 -13.76 3.38 -11.89
CA PRO A 55 -14.08 4.27 -13.01
C PRO A 55 -12.81 4.82 -13.67
N LEU A 56 -12.87 5.19 -14.96
CA LEU A 56 -11.74 5.84 -15.61
C LEU A 56 -11.72 7.33 -15.24
N GLU A 57 -11.14 7.64 -14.08
CA GLU A 57 -11.01 9.01 -13.55
C GLU A 57 -9.73 9.18 -12.72
N GLU A 58 -9.57 10.34 -12.08
CA GLU A 58 -8.49 10.57 -11.14
C GLU A 58 -8.83 9.97 -9.77
N HIS A 59 -7.89 9.22 -9.21
CA HIS A 59 -7.99 8.55 -7.92
C HIS A 59 -6.78 8.87 -7.04
N VAL A 60 -6.97 8.77 -5.72
CA VAL A 60 -5.93 8.99 -4.72
C VAL A 60 -5.84 7.79 -3.78
N LEU A 61 -4.72 7.06 -3.86
CA LEU A 61 -4.36 6.05 -2.88
C LEU A 61 -3.54 6.69 -1.75
N ARG A 62 -4.06 6.67 -0.53
CA ARG A 62 -3.36 7.16 0.67
C ARG A 62 -2.94 6.00 1.55
N ILE A 63 -1.63 5.93 1.80
CA ILE A 63 -1.02 5.00 2.75
C ILE A 63 -0.65 5.78 4.01
N GLU A 64 -1.29 5.43 5.11
CA GLU A 64 -1.12 6.06 6.41
C GLU A 64 -0.42 5.10 7.37
N THR A 65 0.76 5.49 7.83
CA THR A 65 1.50 4.75 8.85
C THR A 65 0.73 4.82 10.16
N VAL A 66 0.53 3.67 10.80
CA VAL A 66 -0.02 3.62 12.16
C VAL A 66 1.06 3.13 13.11
N THR A 67 1.03 3.61 14.35
CA THR A 67 1.87 3.10 15.44
C THR A 67 1.36 1.76 15.97
N SER A 68 1.16 0.80 15.05
CA SER A 68 0.79 -0.57 15.36
C SER A 68 1.57 -1.55 14.48
N ARG A 69 1.80 -2.76 15.00
CA ARG A 69 2.52 -3.83 14.32
C ARG A 69 2.03 -5.18 14.79
N ASN A 70 2.37 -6.22 14.04
CA ASN A 70 2.28 -7.58 14.56
C ASN A 70 3.16 -7.72 15.83
N ALA A 71 2.68 -8.44 16.85
CA ALA A 71 3.44 -8.66 18.08
C ALA A 71 4.82 -9.28 17.84
N ARG A 72 4.94 -10.13 16.81
CA ARG A 72 6.19 -10.81 16.42
C ARG A 72 7.12 -9.94 15.57
N SER A 73 6.68 -8.77 15.13
CA SER A 73 7.51 -7.85 14.36
C SER A 73 8.58 -7.19 15.22
N ALA A 74 9.75 -6.93 14.66
CA ALA A 74 10.80 -6.17 15.32
C ALA A 74 10.62 -4.64 15.21
N GLY A 75 9.67 -4.17 14.38
CA GLY A 75 9.53 -2.75 14.07
C GLY A 75 8.18 -2.35 13.49
N TYR A 76 8.09 -1.10 13.07
CA TYR A 76 6.87 -0.49 12.50
C TYR A 76 7.07 -0.08 11.03
N THR A 77 8.02 -0.68 10.33
CA THR A 77 8.43 -0.25 8.99
C THR A 77 7.29 -0.46 7.99
N VAL A 78 6.95 0.58 7.24
CA VAL A 78 6.02 0.52 6.11
C VAL A 78 6.84 0.60 4.82
N TRP A 79 6.73 -0.41 3.96
CA TRP A 79 7.52 -0.53 2.74
C TRP A 79 6.71 -0.11 1.52
N VAL A 80 7.21 0.87 0.78
CA VAL A 80 6.71 1.22 -0.56
C VAL A 80 7.88 1.06 -1.52
N ASP A 81 7.70 0.21 -2.54
CA ASP A 81 8.67 0.02 -3.62
C ASP A 81 8.19 0.77 -4.87
N ARG A 82 6.98 0.44 -5.35
CA ARG A 82 6.36 1.11 -6.50
C ARG A 82 4.84 0.99 -6.52
N PHE A 83 4.23 1.76 -7.42
CA PHE A 83 2.82 1.63 -7.79
C PHE A 83 2.72 1.21 -9.25
N ASP A 84 2.02 0.09 -9.50
CA ASP A 84 1.68 -0.34 -10.85
C ASP A 84 0.25 0.10 -11.13
N VAL A 85 0.02 0.90 -12.18
CA VAL A 85 -1.28 1.51 -12.48
C VAL A 85 -1.76 1.04 -13.85
N THR A 86 -3.06 0.71 -13.97
CA THR A 86 -3.72 0.61 -15.28
C THR A 86 -4.23 1.99 -15.67
N GLY A 87 -3.37 2.75 -16.35
CA GLY A 87 -3.57 4.18 -16.63
C GLY A 87 -2.24 4.92 -16.48
N GLU A 88 -2.29 6.12 -15.89
CA GLU A 88 -1.13 6.98 -15.66
C GLU A 88 -0.99 7.31 -14.17
N LEU A 89 0.19 7.03 -13.60
CA LEU A 89 0.56 7.50 -12.27
C LEU A 89 0.92 8.99 -12.38
N THR A 90 0.16 9.85 -11.72
CA THR A 90 0.33 11.32 -11.77
C THR A 90 1.00 11.89 -10.52
N GLY A 91 1.13 11.08 -9.46
CA GLY A 91 1.91 11.37 -8.25
C GLY A 91 2.15 10.07 -7.46
N PRO A 92 3.22 9.94 -6.67
CA PRO A 92 3.64 10.88 -5.63
C PRO A 92 4.42 12.09 -6.12
#